data_AF-A0A653QPT9-F1
#
_entry.id   AF-A0A653QPT9-F1
#
_cell.length_a   1.000
_cell.length_b   1.000
_cell.length_c   1.000
_cell.angle_alpha   90.00
_cell.angle_beta   90.00
_cell.angle_gamma   90.00
#
_symmetry.space_group_name_H-M   'P 1'
#
loop_
_entity.id
_entity.type
_entity.pdbx_description
1 polymer ?
#
loop_
_entity_poly.entity_id
_entity_poly.type
_entity_poly.pdbx_seq_one_letter_code
_entity_poly.pdbx_strand_id
1 'polypeptide(L)'
;MDYSQNMFKKLDKQHNIMVLVGNGFDIQVLKDYRQPVDSRYSSFYYHLKMRDFDSANRLLVHMEEALADGCENWGDIEAAVTAAVETGRHRAGEIFADLRAMQAQFAEFLQGVVPNRLLGDLGADAVANGWSMRSLAEFLHDIRDAQTFNSMQFPVNAGTHYGLFNFLFVNFNYTTLLDNYVFLDQLQFTPRKWSTVDTNFSFKNDPGGHLHPSNATDAGQSGYVLTDVVHPHGVLSTPRSLLLGIDAEDDYDKGQNPYNQLKKPYWAQSNVLFRSHFAQTELFIVFGCSLGESDGWWWRNIAQAVSSGNAEVIIYRRKEIGLTQQSVKDLFLRVAGFERPSEVRTELEKKLCVIIYEDSDDRVFLSTKRI
;
A
#
# COMPACT_ATOMS: atom_id res chain seq x y z
N MET A 1 3.38 -12.18 13.48
CA MET A 1 3.45 -12.63 14.90
C MET A 1 2.39 -13.68 15.10
N ASP A 2 2.67 -14.71 15.89
CA ASP A 2 1.71 -15.77 16.21
C ASP A 2 1.07 -15.46 17.58
N TYR A 3 -0.25 -15.23 17.59
CA TYR A 3 -0.99 -14.90 18.80
C TYR A 3 -1.73 -16.14 19.33
N SER A 4 -1.72 -16.34 20.65
CA SER A 4 -2.25 -17.55 21.28
C SER A 4 -3.37 -17.26 22.28
N GLN A 5 -4.02 -18.34 22.75
CA GLN A 5 -5.10 -18.28 23.75
C GLN A 5 -4.67 -17.71 25.11
N ASN A 6 -3.36 -17.64 25.37
CA ASN A 6 -2.83 -16.96 26.56
C ASN A 6 -3.05 -15.43 26.50
N MET A 7 -3.22 -14.88 25.30
CA MET A 7 -3.48 -13.45 25.08
C MET A 7 -4.97 -13.17 24.81
N PHE A 8 -5.69 -14.10 24.16
CA PHE A 8 -7.10 -13.96 23.79
C PHE A 8 -7.89 -15.22 24.13
N LYS A 9 -8.80 -15.18 25.09
CA LYS A 9 -9.35 -16.38 25.73
C LYS A 9 -10.17 -17.26 24.80
N LYS A 10 -10.88 -16.64 23.86
CA LYS A 10 -11.74 -17.35 22.89
C LYS A 10 -11.12 -17.48 21.50
N LEU A 11 -9.85 -17.12 21.31
CA LEU A 11 -9.22 -17.15 19.99
C LEU A 11 -9.32 -18.54 19.35
N ASP A 12 -9.96 -18.57 18.18
CA ASP A 12 -10.13 -19.78 17.39
C ASP A 12 -9.09 -19.84 16.26
N LYS A 13 -9.08 -18.80 15.41
CA LYS A 13 -8.18 -18.71 14.26
C LYS A 13 -7.58 -17.32 14.11
N GLN A 14 -6.35 -17.24 13.61
CA GLN A 14 -5.71 -15.98 13.21
C GLN A 14 -5.71 -15.82 11.69
N HIS A 15 -6.13 -14.65 11.24
CA HIS A 15 -6.12 -14.19 9.85
C HIS A 15 -5.09 -13.07 9.72
N ASN A 16 -3.99 -13.33 9.01
CA ASN A 16 -2.98 -12.32 8.74
C ASN A 16 -3.28 -11.63 7.41
N ILE A 17 -3.41 -10.31 7.47
CA ILE A 17 -3.74 -9.47 6.32
C ILE A 17 -2.61 -8.45 6.16
N MET A 18 -1.97 -8.45 5.00
CA MET A 18 -0.93 -7.48 4.68
C MET A 18 -1.49 -6.44 3.69
N VAL A 19 -1.51 -5.18 4.09
CA VAL A 19 -2.06 -4.08 3.30
C VAL A 19 -0.92 -3.20 2.82
N LEU A 20 -0.69 -3.14 1.50
CA LEU A 20 0.30 -2.27 0.88
C LEU A 20 -0.41 -1.00 0.42
N VAL A 21 -0.01 0.15 0.97
CA VAL A 21 -0.65 1.44 0.69
C VAL A 21 0.35 2.40 0.06
N GLY A 22 0.05 2.88 -1.14
CA GLY A 22 0.87 3.84 -1.88
C GLY A 22 0.25 5.23 -1.96
N ASN A 23 0.89 6.08 -2.77
CA ASN A 23 0.60 7.53 -2.87
C ASN A 23 -0.82 7.88 -3.30
N GLY A 24 -1.56 6.92 -3.88
CA GLY A 24 -2.98 7.09 -4.18
C GLY A 24 -3.83 7.43 -2.94
N PHE A 25 -3.45 6.96 -1.74
CA PHE A 25 -4.15 7.33 -0.51
C PHE A 25 -3.91 8.80 -0.13
N ASP A 26 -2.65 9.25 -0.10
CA ASP A 26 -2.30 10.64 0.19
C ASP A 26 -2.94 11.59 -0.83
N ILE A 27 -2.88 11.26 -2.13
CA ILE A 27 -3.51 12.05 -3.19
C ILE A 27 -5.03 12.16 -2.97
N GLN A 28 -5.70 11.06 -2.58
CA GLN A 28 -7.13 11.07 -2.27
C GLN A 28 -7.43 12.02 -1.11
N VAL A 29 -6.71 11.90 0.01
CA VAL A 29 -6.88 12.77 1.18
C VAL A 29 -6.65 14.24 0.78
N LEU A 30 -5.53 14.54 0.12
CA LEU A 30 -5.19 15.91 -0.27
C LEU A 30 -6.26 16.53 -1.17
N LYS A 31 -6.83 15.73 -2.09
CA LYS A 31 -7.94 16.15 -2.94
C LYS A 31 -9.22 16.41 -2.16
N ASP A 32 -9.63 15.48 -1.29
CA ASP A 32 -10.88 15.58 -0.54
C ASP A 32 -10.88 16.77 0.44
N TYR A 33 -9.72 17.09 0.99
CA TYR A 33 -9.50 18.25 1.86
C TYR A 33 -9.08 19.50 1.10
N ARG A 34 -9.17 19.48 -0.24
CA ARG A 34 -8.92 20.61 -1.16
C ARG A 34 -7.58 21.30 -0.91
N GLN A 35 -6.54 20.52 -0.65
CA GLN A 35 -5.19 21.05 -0.56
C GLN A 35 -4.74 21.58 -1.93
N PRO A 36 -4.00 22.70 -1.97
CA PRO A 36 -3.61 23.34 -3.23
C PRO A 36 -2.52 22.58 -3.97
N VAL A 37 -1.77 21.73 -3.27
CA VAL A 37 -0.65 20.95 -3.78
C VAL A 37 -0.85 19.51 -3.32
N ASP A 38 -0.50 18.55 -4.19
CA ASP A 38 -0.52 17.13 -3.85
C ASP A 38 0.90 16.55 -3.67
N SER A 39 0.98 15.28 -3.29
CA SER A 39 2.21 14.54 -3.02
C SER A 39 2.84 13.88 -4.27
N ARG A 40 2.42 14.23 -5.49
CA ARG A 40 2.99 13.61 -6.71
C ARG A 40 4.40 14.13 -6.99
N TYR A 41 5.25 13.29 -7.57
CA TYR A 41 6.59 13.72 -7.97
C TYR A 41 6.60 14.81 -9.05
N SER A 42 5.56 14.91 -9.89
CA SER A 42 5.41 16.05 -10.82
C SER A 42 5.22 17.38 -10.07
N SER A 43 4.46 17.41 -8.98
CA SER A 43 4.33 18.58 -8.11
C SER A 43 5.65 18.92 -7.42
N PHE A 44 6.40 17.89 -7.01
CA PHE A 44 7.75 18.07 -6.46
C PHE A 44 8.74 18.62 -7.48
N TYR A 45 8.70 18.18 -8.75
CA TYR A 45 9.52 18.76 -9.81
C TYR A 45 9.31 20.29 -9.93
N TYR A 46 8.06 20.75 -9.95
CA TYR A 46 7.78 22.18 -10.00
C TYR A 46 8.25 22.91 -8.74
N HIS A 47 8.20 22.26 -7.57
CA HIS A 47 8.80 22.79 -6.35
C HIS A 47 10.31 23.01 -6.50
N LEU A 48 11.05 22.05 -7.09
CA LEU A 48 12.48 22.20 -7.36
C LEU A 48 12.75 23.39 -8.29
N LYS A 49 11.96 23.53 -9.37
CA LYS A 49 12.12 24.64 -10.34
C LYS A 49 11.83 26.00 -9.70
N MET A 50 10.84 26.08 -8.82
CA MET A 50 10.50 27.34 -8.12
C MET A 50 11.56 27.79 -7.11
N ARG A 51 12.42 26.87 -6.64
CA ARG A 51 13.45 27.16 -5.63
C ARG A 51 14.85 27.28 -6.20
N ASP A 52 14.98 27.39 -7.52
CA ASP A 52 16.27 27.43 -8.22
C ASP A 52 17.20 26.29 -7.77
N PHE A 53 16.66 25.08 -7.65
CA PHE A 53 17.45 23.90 -7.32
C PHE A 53 18.55 23.67 -8.36
N ASP A 54 19.67 23.08 -7.94
CA ASP A 54 20.86 22.91 -8.77
C ASP A 54 20.54 22.23 -10.10
N SER A 55 20.61 23.01 -11.18
CA SER A 55 20.35 22.55 -12.54
C SER A 55 21.40 21.55 -13.05
N ALA A 56 22.54 21.41 -12.36
CA ALA A 56 23.54 20.40 -12.67
C ALA A 56 23.25 19.05 -12.02
N ASN A 57 22.21 18.94 -11.17
CA ASN A 57 21.79 17.66 -10.60
C ASN A 57 21.35 16.70 -11.71
N ARG A 58 22.03 15.56 -11.84
CA ARG A 58 21.86 14.65 -12.98
C ARG A 58 20.47 14.02 -13.03
N LEU A 59 19.84 13.81 -11.87
CA LEU A 59 18.49 13.28 -11.81
C LEU A 59 17.48 14.32 -12.31
N LEU A 60 17.68 15.60 -11.98
CA LEU A 60 16.82 16.67 -12.50
C LEU A 60 16.97 16.78 -14.02
N VAL A 61 18.20 16.69 -14.54
CA VAL A 61 18.46 16.69 -15.99
C VAL A 61 17.69 15.55 -16.68
N HIS A 62 17.73 14.33 -16.13
CA HIS A 62 16.96 13.22 -16.71
C HIS A 62 15.44 13.45 -16.67
N MET A 63 14.91 14.07 -15.60
CA MET A 63 13.50 14.44 -15.55
C MET A 63 13.14 15.48 -16.62
N GLU A 64 14.04 16.43 -16.89
CA GLU A 64 13.85 17.46 -17.93
C GLU A 64 13.92 16.88 -19.35
N GLU A 65 14.85 15.97 -19.60
CA GLU A 65 14.96 15.23 -20.87
C GLU A 65 13.69 14.40 -21.11
N ALA A 66 13.25 13.61 -20.13
CA ALA A 66 12.04 12.80 -20.23
C ALA A 66 10.78 13.65 -20.43
N LEU A 67 10.72 14.84 -19.82
CA LEU A 67 9.63 15.79 -20.03
C LEU A 67 9.63 16.34 -21.46
N ALA A 68 10.81 16.68 -22.00
CA ALA A 68 10.96 17.17 -23.37
C ALA A 68 10.59 16.09 -24.41
N ASP A 69 10.88 14.83 -24.11
CA ASP A 69 10.57 13.67 -24.96
C ASP A 69 9.10 13.19 -24.81
N GLY A 70 8.34 13.78 -23.89
CA GLY A 70 6.93 13.45 -23.66
C GLY A 70 6.72 12.09 -22.99
N CYS A 71 7.70 11.59 -22.24
CA CYS A 71 7.58 10.34 -21.48
C CYS A 71 6.52 10.46 -20.38
N GLU A 72 5.67 9.45 -20.19
CA GLU A 72 4.61 9.49 -19.17
C GLU A 72 5.14 9.58 -17.73
N ASN A 73 6.32 9.00 -17.47
CA ASN A 73 6.99 8.95 -16.17
C ASN A 73 8.06 10.03 -15.99
N TRP A 74 8.02 11.13 -16.75
CA TRP A 74 9.03 12.20 -16.69
C TRP A 74 9.30 12.76 -15.29
N GLY A 75 8.28 12.77 -14.43
CA GLY A 75 8.36 13.26 -13.07
C GLY A 75 8.83 12.22 -12.06
N ASP A 76 9.04 10.96 -12.45
CA ASP A 76 9.37 9.89 -11.52
C ASP A 76 10.87 9.88 -11.20
N ILE A 77 11.21 10.17 -9.93
CA ILE A 77 12.58 10.17 -9.44
C ILE A 77 13.21 8.79 -9.60
N GLU A 78 12.45 7.72 -9.38
CA GLU A 78 12.97 6.36 -9.43
C GLU A 78 13.29 5.96 -10.87
N ALA A 79 12.47 6.41 -11.83
CA ALA A 79 12.78 6.28 -13.25
C ALA A 79 14.04 7.09 -13.63
N ALA A 80 14.21 8.31 -13.10
CA ALA A 80 15.41 9.11 -13.34
C ALA A 80 16.68 8.44 -12.76
N VAL A 81 16.58 7.78 -11.59
CA VAL A 81 17.69 7.01 -11.02
C VAL A 81 18.00 5.79 -11.89
N THR A 82 16.99 5.04 -12.34
CA THR A 82 17.19 3.90 -13.25
C THR A 82 17.89 4.34 -14.53
N ALA A 83 17.40 5.40 -15.19
CA ALA A 83 18.01 5.94 -16.39
C ALA A 83 19.48 6.37 -16.16
N ALA A 84 19.75 7.06 -15.05
CA ALA A 84 21.11 7.48 -14.70
C ALA A 84 22.06 6.29 -14.53
N VAL A 85 21.58 5.19 -13.94
CA VAL A 85 22.35 3.94 -13.77
C VAL A 85 22.56 3.25 -15.12
N GLU A 86 21.52 3.11 -15.93
CA GLU A 86 21.56 2.40 -17.22
C GLU A 86 22.40 3.10 -18.27
N THR A 87 22.46 4.44 -18.25
CA THR A 87 23.34 5.18 -19.19
C THR A 87 24.82 4.83 -19.00
N GLY A 88 25.21 4.37 -17.81
CA GLY A 88 26.60 4.03 -17.46
C GLY A 88 27.56 5.22 -17.50
N ARG A 89 27.05 6.45 -17.62
CA ARG A 89 27.86 7.69 -17.76
C ARG A 89 28.36 8.23 -16.42
N HIS A 90 27.75 7.80 -15.32
CA HIS A 90 27.98 8.34 -13.99
C HIS A 90 28.38 7.25 -12.99
N ARG A 91 29.24 7.60 -12.05
CA ARG A 91 29.61 6.70 -10.95
C ARG A 91 28.44 6.63 -9.98
N ALA A 92 28.21 5.46 -9.38
CA ALA A 92 27.14 5.26 -8.40
C ALA A 92 27.15 6.29 -7.25
N GLY A 93 28.34 6.69 -6.78
CA GLY A 93 28.49 7.70 -5.73
C GLY A 93 28.04 9.11 -6.13
N GLU A 94 28.14 9.46 -7.42
CA GLU A 94 27.64 10.75 -7.94
C GLU A 94 26.12 10.76 -7.99
N ILE A 95 25.53 9.68 -8.52
CA ILE A 95 24.07 9.49 -8.54
C ILE A 95 23.51 9.51 -7.11
N PHE A 96 24.20 8.83 -6.18
CA PHE A 96 23.81 8.82 -4.78
C PHE A 96 23.87 10.22 -4.15
N ALA A 97 24.90 11.02 -4.43
CA ALA A 97 24.99 12.39 -3.93
C ALA A 97 23.83 13.28 -4.45
N ASP A 98 23.52 13.16 -5.75
CA ASP A 98 22.40 13.89 -6.38
C ASP A 98 21.05 13.46 -5.80
N LEU A 99 20.88 12.16 -5.54
CA LEU A 99 19.69 11.59 -4.90
C LEU A 99 19.53 12.11 -3.46
N ARG A 100 20.62 12.18 -2.69
CA ARG A 100 20.61 12.75 -1.32
C ARG A 100 20.19 14.22 -1.32
N ALA A 101 20.63 15.00 -2.32
CA ALA A 101 20.22 16.39 -2.46
C ALA A 101 18.71 16.50 -2.77
N MET A 102 18.19 15.67 -3.68
CA MET A 102 16.76 15.59 -3.96
C MET A 102 15.94 15.17 -2.73
N GLN A 103 16.40 14.16 -1.98
CA GLN A 103 15.74 13.71 -0.75
C GLN A 103 15.55 14.83 0.27
N ALA A 104 16.56 15.69 0.44
CA ALA A 104 16.46 16.83 1.35
C ALA A 104 15.37 17.82 0.92
N GLN A 105 15.32 18.15 -0.38
CA GLN A 105 14.27 19.00 -0.94
C GLN A 105 12.89 18.36 -0.87
N PHE A 106 12.82 17.04 -1.06
CA PHE A 106 11.56 16.29 -1.00
C PHE A 106 10.97 16.30 0.41
N ALA A 107 11.81 16.19 1.44
CA ALA A 107 11.37 16.35 2.83
C ALA A 107 10.76 17.74 3.09
N GLU A 108 11.42 18.81 2.63
CA GLU A 108 10.88 20.18 2.76
C GLU A 108 9.56 20.36 2.01
N PHE A 109 9.48 19.81 0.79
CA PHE A 109 8.25 19.83 -0.01
C PHE A 109 7.08 19.17 0.73
N LEU A 110 7.28 17.96 1.26
CA LEU A 110 6.23 17.22 1.96
C LEU A 110 5.73 17.91 3.24
N GLN A 111 6.59 18.65 3.93
CA GLN A 111 6.17 19.47 5.08
C GLN A 111 5.15 20.56 4.69
N GLY A 112 5.28 21.10 3.47
CA GLY A 112 4.31 22.05 2.92
C GLY A 112 3.01 21.39 2.45
N VAL A 113 3.08 20.14 1.98
CA VAL A 113 1.92 19.39 1.45
C VAL A 113 1.01 18.87 2.56
N VAL A 114 1.57 18.44 3.69
CA VAL A 114 0.81 17.87 4.82
C VAL A 114 0.92 18.75 6.06
N PRO A 115 0.12 19.83 6.15
CA PRO A 115 0.11 20.68 7.34
C PRO A 115 -0.57 19.97 8.53
N ASN A 116 -0.17 20.32 9.75
CA ASN A 116 -0.77 19.76 10.99
C ASN A 116 -2.30 19.88 11.06
N ARG A 117 -2.86 20.94 10.46
CA ARG A 117 -4.32 21.11 10.36
C ARG A 117 -4.98 19.97 9.58
N LEU A 118 -4.38 19.55 8.47
CA LEU A 118 -4.91 18.43 7.67
C LEU A 118 -4.93 17.14 8.48
N LEU A 119 -3.86 16.86 9.23
CA LEU A 119 -3.80 15.70 10.13
C LEU A 119 -4.91 15.76 11.20
N GLY A 120 -5.11 16.93 11.82
CA GLY A 120 -6.19 17.13 12.79
C GLY A 120 -7.58 16.91 12.19
N ASP A 121 -7.85 17.51 11.03
CA ASP A 121 -9.14 17.40 10.35
C ASP A 121 -9.41 15.94 9.90
N LEU A 122 -8.39 15.25 9.36
CA LEU A 122 -8.47 13.84 8.96
C LEU A 122 -8.78 12.92 10.13
N GLY A 123 -8.09 13.10 11.26
CA GLY A 123 -8.29 12.28 12.45
C GLY A 123 -9.68 12.49 13.04
N ALA A 124 -10.13 13.74 13.14
CA ALA A 124 -11.47 14.07 13.64
C ALA A 124 -12.57 13.44 12.76
N ASP A 125 -12.43 13.50 11.44
CA ASP A 125 -13.39 12.90 10.52
C ASP A 125 -13.34 11.37 10.55
N ALA A 126 -12.15 10.76 10.69
CA ALA A 126 -12.01 9.31 10.82
C ALA A 126 -12.75 8.79 12.06
N VAL A 127 -12.64 9.50 13.19
CA VAL A 127 -13.39 9.24 14.42
C VAL A 127 -14.89 9.43 14.20
N ALA A 128 -15.31 10.60 13.71
CA ALA A 128 -16.72 10.97 13.58
C ALA A 128 -17.50 10.05 12.64
N ASN A 129 -16.86 9.56 11.58
CA ASN A 129 -17.49 8.71 10.56
C ASN A 129 -17.16 7.22 10.73
N GLY A 130 -16.37 6.84 11.75
CA GLY A 130 -15.98 5.46 12.00
C GLY A 130 -15.16 4.82 10.86
N TRP A 131 -14.45 5.63 10.07
CA TRP A 131 -13.80 5.20 8.82
C TRP A 131 -12.81 4.05 9.00
N SER A 132 -11.98 4.12 10.05
CA SER A 132 -10.94 3.13 10.36
C SER A 132 -11.57 1.77 10.63
N MET A 133 -12.54 1.71 11.54
CA MET A 133 -13.24 0.48 11.90
C MET A 133 -14.05 -0.08 10.73
N ARG A 134 -14.73 0.78 9.97
CA ARG A 134 -15.50 0.37 8.78
C ARG A 134 -14.59 -0.22 7.71
N SER A 135 -13.44 0.41 7.45
CA SER A 135 -12.43 -0.11 6.51
C SER A 135 -11.92 -1.50 6.91
N LEU A 136 -11.61 -1.71 8.19
CA LEU A 136 -11.11 -2.99 8.68
C LEU A 136 -12.20 -4.07 8.66
N ALA A 137 -13.43 -3.71 9.02
CA ALA A 137 -14.53 -4.65 9.23
C ALA A 137 -15.28 -5.03 7.94
N GLU A 138 -15.30 -4.15 6.95
CA GLU A 138 -16.27 -4.23 5.85
C GLU A 138 -15.65 -4.07 4.46
N PHE A 139 -14.32 -4.15 4.30
CA PHE A 139 -13.66 -3.98 2.99
C PHE A 139 -14.16 -4.96 1.91
N LEU A 140 -14.69 -6.13 2.30
CA LEU A 140 -15.26 -7.09 1.35
C LEU A 140 -16.53 -6.56 0.65
N HIS A 141 -17.16 -5.50 1.18
CA HIS A 141 -18.29 -4.83 0.55
C HIS A 141 -17.93 -4.21 -0.80
N ASP A 142 -16.65 -3.90 -1.02
CA ASP A 142 -16.19 -3.30 -2.26
C ASP A 142 -16.15 -4.30 -3.43
N ILE A 143 -16.26 -5.61 -3.15
CA ILE A 143 -16.36 -6.67 -4.17
C ILE A 143 -17.84 -6.88 -4.52
N ARG A 144 -18.34 -6.06 -5.44
CA ARG A 144 -19.77 -6.04 -5.81
C ARG A 144 -20.20 -7.18 -6.73
N ASP A 145 -19.26 -7.76 -7.46
CA ASP A 145 -19.52 -8.85 -8.40
C ASP A 145 -19.56 -10.20 -7.65
N ALA A 146 -20.72 -10.84 -7.65
CA ALA A 146 -20.94 -12.08 -6.92
C ALA A 146 -20.07 -13.24 -7.44
N GLN A 147 -19.75 -13.28 -8.73
CA GLN A 147 -18.89 -14.33 -9.28
C GLN A 147 -17.46 -14.19 -8.77
N THR A 148 -16.93 -12.96 -8.78
CA THR A 148 -15.62 -12.63 -8.20
C THR A 148 -15.60 -12.94 -6.70
N PHE A 149 -16.62 -12.49 -5.97
CA PHE A 149 -16.74 -12.76 -4.53
C PHE A 149 -16.71 -14.26 -4.21
N ASN A 150 -17.55 -15.05 -4.89
CA ASN A 150 -17.67 -16.49 -4.67
C ASN A 150 -16.45 -17.30 -5.14
N SER A 151 -15.57 -16.70 -5.94
CA SER A 151 -14.31 -17.34 -6.31
C SER A 151 -13.27 -17.30 -5.18
N MET A 152 -13.40 -16.36 -4.25
CA MET A 152 -12.46 -16.18 -3.14
C MET A 152 -12.71 -17.17 -2.00
N GLN A 153 -11.64 -17.67 -1.39
CA GLN A 153 -11.68 -18.54 -0.21
C GLN A 153 -11.63 -17.75 1.10
N PHE A 154 -11.04 -16.55 1.10
CA PHE A 154 -10.89 -15.73 2.30
C PHE A 154 -12.23 -15.39 2.98
N PRO A 155 -13.29 -14.92 2.28
CA PRO A 155 -14.58 -14.61 2.90
C PRO A 155 -15.23 -15.80 3.63
N VAL A 156 -15.04 -17.01 3.08
CA VAL A 156 -15.54 -18.26 3.69
C VAL A 156 -14.70 -18.61 4.92
N ASN A 157 -13.37 -18.56 4.80
CA ASN A 157 -12.44 -18.89 5.87
C ASN A 157 -12.51 -17.93 7.06
N ALA A 158 -12.78 -16.65 6.79
CA ALA A 158 -12.92 -15.59 7.79
C ALA A 158 -14.33 -15.50 8.41
N GLY A 159 -15.28 -16.32 7.96
CA GLY A 159 -16.68 -16.32 8.40
C GLY A 159 -16.95 -16.99 9.75
N THR A 160 -15.94 -17.11 10.62
CA THR A 160 -16.07 -17.76 11.93
C THR A 160 -15.97 -16.76 13.07
N HIS A 161 -16.72 -17.03 14.15
CA HIS A 161 -16.60 -16.26 15.39
C HIS A 161 -15.23 -16.47 16.04
N TYR A 162 -14.79 -15.44 16.74
CA TYR A 162 -13.56 -15.40 17.55
C TYR A 162 -12.26 -15.49 16.74
N GLY A 163 -12.31 -15.17 15.45
CA GLY A 163 -11.14 -14.93 14.63
C GLY A 163 -10.38 -13.67 15.06
N LEU A 164 -9.05 -13.71 15.00
CA LEU A 164 -8.16 -12.55 15.12
C LEU A 164 -7.75 -12.06 13.73
N PHE A 165 -8.10 -10.82 13.41
CA PHE A 165 -7.72 -10.14 12.20
C PHE A 165 -6.50 -9.27 12.47
N ASN A 166 -5.32 -9.75 12.08
CA ASN A 166 -4.05 -9.07 12.27
C ASN A 166 -3.66 -8.35 10.97
N PHE A 167 -3.90 -7.03 10.94
CA PHE A 167 -3.57 -6.17 9.80
C PHE A 167 -2.17 -5.57 9.97
N LEU A 168 -1.30 -5.86 9.01
CA LEU A 168 0.00 -5.19 8.85
C LEU A 168 -0.08 -4.24 7.66
N PHE A 169 -0.13 -2.94 7.92
CA PHE A 169 -0.07 -1.90 6.90
C PHE A 169 1.39 -1.60 6.55
N VAL A 170 1.76 -1.87 5.31
CA VAL A 170 3.01 -1.43 4.69
C VAL A 170 2.74 -0.10 4.00
N ASN A 171 3.08 1.00 4.67
CA ASN A 171 2.88 2.34 4.17
C ASN A 171 4.09 2.76 3.31
N PHE A 172 3.91 2.80 1.99
CA PHE A 172 4.93 3.33 1.07
C PHE A 172 4.93 4.86 1.00
N ASN A 173 3.93 5.50 1.60
CA ASN A 173 3.89 6.95 1.71
C ASN A 173 4.88 7.42 2.74
N TYR A 174 5.42 8.61 2.49
CA TYR A 174 6.31 9.28 3.41
C TYR A 174 5.55 10.05 4.50
N THR A 175 4.25 10.24 4.35
CA THR A 175 3.43 11.03 5.27
C THR A 175 2.73 10.14 6.30
N THR A 176 2.26 10.74 7.39
CA THR A 176 1.53 10.04 8.46
C THR A 176 0.01 10.13 8.28
N LEU A 177 -0.49 10.43 7.07
CA LEU A 177 -1.93 10.53 6.81
C LEU A 177 -2.60 9.17 7.03
N LEU A 178 -2.00 8.09 6.50
CA LEU A 178 -2.53 6.74 6.69
C LEU A 178 -2.51 6.32 8.16
N ASP A 179 -1.39 6.54 8.85
CA ASP A 179 -1.22 6.23 10.27
C ASP A 179 -2.34 6.85 11.09
N ASN A 180 -2.58 8.14 10.89
CA ASN A 180 -3.62 8.89 11.59
C ASN A 180 -5.03 8.43 11.21
N TYR A 181 -5.23 7.93 9.98
CA TYR A 181 -6.50 7.37 9.54
C TYR A 181 -6.78 5.99 10.17
N VAL A 182 -5.79 5.08 10.21
CA VAL A 182 -6.00 3.70 10.69
C VAL A 182 -5.83 3.55 12.20
N PHE A 183 -5.31 4.56 12.88
CA PHE A 183 -5.07 4.51 14.32
C PHE A 183 -6.40 4.35 15.07
N LEU A 184 -6.46 3.33 15.92
CA LEU A 184 -7.64 2.99 16.72
C LEU A 184 -7.50 3.62 18.11
N ASP A 185 -7.97 4.86 18.25
CA ASP A 185 -7.90 5.60 19.50
C ASP A 185 -8.97 5.17 20.54
N GLN A 186 -8.94 5.82 21.72
CA GLN A 186 -9.88 5.52 22.81
C GLN A 186 -11.33 5.93 22.50
N LEU A 187 -11.58 6.72 21.46
CA LEU A 187 -12.91 7.14 21.04
C LEU A 187 -13.54 6.12 20.07
N GLN A 188 -12.72 5.48 19.23
CA GLN A 188 -13.18 4.52 18.23
C GLN A 188 -13.08 3.06 18.68
N PHE A 189 -12.18 2.76 19.63
CA PHE A 189 -11.85 1.38 19.99
C PHE A 189 -12.00 1.11 21.49
N THR A 190 -12.64 -0.01 21.80
CA THR A 190 -12.77 -0.53 23.15
C THR A 190 -12.18 -1.94 23.20
N PRO A 191 -11.08 -2.19 23.94
CA PRO A 191 -10.47 -3.51 24.05
C PRO A 191 -11.41 -4.60 24.58
N ARG A 192 -12.46 -4.20 25.30
CA ARG A 192 -13.57 -5.06 25.74
C ARG A 192 -14.90 -4.44 25.37
N LYS A 193 -15.30 -4.64 24.13
CA LYS A 193 -16.57 -4.10 23.60
C LYS A 193 -17.79 -4.78 24.22
N TRP A 194 -17.66 -6.06 24.58
CA TRP A 194 -18.79 -6.90 25.02
C TRP A 194 -18.68 -7.28 26.49
N SER A 195 -19.83 -7.47 27.14
CA SER A 195 -19.90 -7.81 28.58
C SER A 195 -19.62 -9.29 28.87
N THR A 196 -19.84 -10.18 27.88
CA THR A 196 -19.80 -11.63 28.05
C THR A 196 -18.61 -12.30 27.37
N VAL A 197 -17.93 -11.60 26.46
CA VAL A 197 -16.79 -12.10 25.67
C VAL A 197 -15.72 -11.03 25.57
N ASP A 198 -14.45 -11.45 25.46
CA ASP A 198 -13.27 -10.57 25.45
C ASP A 198 -12.90 -10.03 24.06
N THR A 199 -13.79 -10.19 23.08
CA THR A 199 -13.64 -9.67 21.71
C THR A 199 -13.79 -8.15 21.64
N ASN A 200 -13.16 -7.55 20.63
CA ASN A 200 -13.11 -6.10 20.41
C ASN A 200 -13.53 -5.68 19.00
N PHE A 201 -13.85 -6.64 18.13
CA PHE A 201 -14.10 -6.44 16.72
C PHE A 201 -15.35 -7.18 16.25
N SER A 202 -15.91 -6.75 15.11
CA SER A 202 -17.01 -7.40 14.41
C SER A 202 -16.69 -7.35 12.92
N PHE A 203 -16.29 -8.49 12.35
CA PHE A 203 -15.89 -8.59 10.96
C PHE A 203 -17.07 -9.00 10.08
N LYS A 204 -17.34 -8.30 8.99
CA LYS A 204 -18.37 -8.67 8.02
C LYS A 204 -17.73 -9.45 6.89
N ASN A 205 -17.96 -10.76 6.89
CA ASN A 205 -17.41 -11.66 5.89
C ASN A 205 -18.27 -11.76 4.63
N ASP A 206 -19.52 -11.27 4.66
CA ASP A 206 -20.42 -11.20 3.51
C ASP A 206 -21.31 -9.94 3.52
N PRO A 207 -20.72 -8.73 3.58
CA PRO A 207 -21.49 -7.48 3.72
C PRO A 207 -22.42 -7.20 2.53
N GLY A 208 -22.18 -7.82 1.36
CA GLY A 208 -23.03 -7.72 0.17
C GLY A 208 -24.09 -8.82 0.04
N GLY A 209 -24.12 -9.82 0.93
CA GLY A 209 -25.07 -10.94 0.88
C GLY A 209 -24.85 -11.91 -0.28
N HIS A 210 -23.61 -12.07 -0.75
CA HIS A 210 -23.23 -12.96 -1.85
C HIS A 210 -23.20 -14.44 -1.44
N LEU A 211 -22.74 -14.76 -0.22
CA LEU A 211 -22.72 -16.13 0.33
C LEU A 211 -24.09 -16.52 0.89
N HIS A 212 -24.78 -15.57 1.52
CA HIS A 212 -26.07 -15.79 2.15
C HIS A 212 -27.13 -14.78 1.66
N PRO A 213 -27.70 -14.97 0.45
CA PRO A 213 -28.67 -14.02 -0.13
C PRO A 213 -29.94 -13.81 0.70
N SER A 214 -30.29 -14.75 1.58
CA SER A 214 -31.42 -14.64 2.50
C SER A 214 -31.12 -13.80 3.75
N ASN A 215 -29.85 -13.46 4.00
CA ASN A 215 -29.40 -12.62 5.10
C ASN A 215 -28.93 -11.26 4.55
N ALA A 216 -29.90 -10.39 4.24
CA ALA A 216 -29.64 -9.11 3.57
C ALA A 216 -28.74 -8.13 4.36
N THR A 217 -28.43 -8.42 5.62
CA THR A 217 -27.53 -7.61 6.45
C THR A 217 -26.59 -8.53 7.23
N ASP A 218 -25.33 -8.58 6.84
CA ASP A 218 -24.30 -9.28 7.61
C ASP A 218 -24.13 -8.59 8.99
N ALA A 219 -24.58 -9.29 10.04
CA ALA A 219 -24.48 -8.84 11.43
C ALA A 219 -23.02 -8.86 11.94
N GLY A 220 -22.11 -9.49 11.19
CA GLY A 220 -20.70 -9.60 11.48
C GLY A 220 -20.37 -10.68 12.51
N GLN A 221 -19.16 -11.24 12.37
CA GLN A 221 -18.57 -12.20 13.28
C GLN A 221 -17.82 -11.47 14.38
N SER A 222 -18.23 -11.67 15.63
CA SER A 222 -17.49 -11.17 16.81
C SER A 222 -16.07 -11.74 16.81
N GLY A 223 -15.05 -10.90 16.96
CA GLY A 223 -13.64 -11.31 16.87
C GLY A 223 -12.68 -10.29 17.47
N TYR A 224 -11.41 -10.40 17.08
CA TYR A 224 -10.34 -9.50 17.52
C TYR A 224 -9.74 -8.78 16.32
N VAL A 225 -9.31 -7.54 16.49
CA VAL A 225 -8.50 -6.83 15.49
C VAL A 225 -7.22 -6.31 16.13
N LEU A 226 -6.13 -6.43 15.38
CA LEU A 226 -4.86 -5.78 15.66
C LEU A 226 -4.39 -5.09 14.39
N THR A 227 -3.81 -3.90 14.56
CA THR A 227 -3.25 -3.11 13.47
C THR A 227 -1.81 -2.74 13.81
N ASP A 228 -0.94 -2.82 12.81
CA ASP A 228 0.43 -2.30 12.87
C ASP A 228 0.75 -1.58 11.56
N VAL A 229 1.57 -0.52 11.63
CA VAL A 229 1.96 0.27 10.46
C VAL A 229 3.47 0.34 10.37
N VAL A 230 4.02 -0.12 9.26
CA VAL A 230 5.45 -0.10 8.96
C VAL A 230 5.73 0.80 7.75
N HIS A 231 6.88 1.46 7.78
CA HIS A 231 7.27 2.48 6.80
C HIS A 231 8.59 2.08 6.11
N PRO A 232 8.57 1.14 5.14
CA PRO A 232 9.79 0.66 4.48
C PRO A 232 10.54 1.77 3.72
N HIS A 233 9.86 2.83 3.31
CA HIS A 233 10.47 3.99 2.63
C HIS A 233 10.78 5.16 3.57
N GLY A 234 10.62 4.96 4.87
CA GLY A 234 10.78 6.00 5.88
C GLY A 234 9.57 6.93 5.99
N VAL A 235 9.65 7.84 6.95
CA VAL A 235 8.55 8.71 7.37
C VAL A 235 9.03 10.15 7.55
N LEU A 236 8.20 11.12 7.18
CA LEU A 236 8.49 12.55 7.17
C LEU A 236 8.88 13.10 8.54
N SER A 237 8.30 12.55 9.62
CA SER A 237 8.67 12.90 11.00
C SER A 237 10.14 12.61 11.31
N THR A 238 10.77 11.73 10.52
CA THR A 238 12.21 11.45 10.54
C THR A 238 12.79 11.66 9.13
N PRO A 239 13.07 12.91 8.69
CA PRO A 239 13.47 13.20 7.30
C PRO A 239 14.69 12.39 6.80
N ARG A 240 15.60 12.02 7.71
CA ARG A 240 16.76 11.19 7.37
C ARG A 240 16.42 9.75 6.99
N SER A 241 15.21 9.27 7.32
CA SER A 241 14.72 7.93 7.01
C SER A 241 14.15 7.81 5.60
N LEU A 242 13.81 8.94 4.94
CA LEU A 242 13.24 8.93 3.61
C LEU A 242 14.17 8.20 2.64
N LEU A 243 13.63 7.18 2.00
CA LEU A 243 14.36 6.28 1.12
C LEU A 243 13.76 6.37 -0.28
N LEU A 244 14.52 7.00 -1.17
CA LEU A 244 14.27 7.03 -2.61
C LEU A 244 15.28 6.07 -3.24
N GLY A 245 14.90 5.44 -4.34
CA GLY A 245 15.81 4.56 -5.06
C GLY A 245 15.10 3.59 -5.98
N ILE A 246 15.84 2.59 -6.43
CA ILE A 246 15.37 1.57 -7.37
C ILE A 246 15.15 0.23 -6.67
N ASP A 247 14.55 -0.71 -7.37
CA ASP A 247 14.38 -2.08 -6.88
C ASP A 247 15.73 -2.81 -6.72
N ALA A 248 15.71 -3.94 -6.02
CA ALA A 248 16.83 -4.87 -5.94
C ALA A 248 16.40 -6.26 -6.42
N GLU A 249 17.32 -7.04 -6.99
CA GLU A 249 17.08 -8.47 -7.20
C GLU A 249 16.90 -9.17 -5.83
N ASP A 250 16.11 -10.23 -5.75
CA ASP A 250 15.76 -10.85 -4.46
C ASP A 250 16.99 -11.42 -3.71
N ASP A 251 17.99 -11.84 -4.47
CA ASP A 251 19.28 -12.35 -3.99
C ASP A 251 20.44 -11.39 -4.35
N TYR A 252 20.23 -10.07 -4.19
CA TYR A 252 21.30 -9.10 -4.42
C TYR A 252 22.55 -9.50 -3.61
N ASP A 253 23.68 -9.64 -4.30
CA ASP A 253 24.93 -10.02 -3.66
C ASP A 253 25.29 -8.94 -2.63
N LYS A 254 25.51 -9.36 -1.38
CA LYS A 254 26.01 -8.50 -0.29
C LYS A 254 27.43 -7.99 -0.57
N GLY A 255 28.04 -8.42 -1.68
CA GLY A 255 29.31 -7.94 -2.21
C GLY A 255 29.38 -6.44 -2.50
N GLN A 256 30.55 -6.01 -2.96
CA GLN A 256 30.96 -4.61 -3.09
C GLN A 256 30.34 -3.87 -4.29
N ASN A 257 29.18 -4.29 -4.83
CA ASN A 257 28.57 -3.56 -5.95
C ASN A 257 28.20 -2.14 -5.49
N PRO A 258 28.84 -1.09 -6.03
CA PRO A 258 28.62 0.28 -5.56
C PRO A 258 27.19 0.77 -5.82
N TYR A 259 26.46 0.17 -6.77
CA TYR A 259 25.07 0.48 -7.07
C TYR A 259 24.08 -0.07 -6.04
N ASN A 260 24.50 -0.97 -5.13
CA ASN A 260 23.64 -1.43 -4.03
C ASN A 260 23.19 -0.26 -3.13
N GLN A 261 23.95 0.84 -3.09
CA GLN A 261 23.57 2.05 -2.34
C GLN A 261 22.35 2.78 -2.92
N LEU A 262 21.93 2.47 -4.13
CA LEU A 262 20.74 3.05 -4.78
C LEU A 262 19.50 2.15 -4.64
N LYS A 263 19.66 0.93 -4.13
CA LYS A 263 18.61 -0.08 -4.06
C LYS A 263 17.80 0.06 -2.77
N LYS A 264 16.49 0.25 -2.86
CA LYS A 264 15.60 0.40 -1.70
C LYS A 264 15.61 -0.85 -0.80
N PRO A 265 15.45 -2.09 -1.32
CA PRO A 265 15.43 -3.28 -0.46
C PRO A 265 16.71 -3.51 0.35
N TYR A 266 17.85 -3.01 -0.14
CA TYR A 266 19.12 -3.06 0.57
C TYR A 266 19.08 -2.24 1.88
N TRP A 267 18.66 -0.97 1.79
CA TRP A 267 18.61 -0.07 2.94
C TRP A 267 17.42 -0.34 3.87
N ALA A 268 16.27 -0.68 3.29
CA ALA A 268 15.08 -1.07 4.05
C ALA A 268 15.24 -2.43 4.73
N GLN A 269 16.31 -3.18 4.40
CA GLN A 269 16.56 -4.54 4.88
C GLN A 269 15.34 -5.46 4.65
N SER A 270 14.68 -5.32 3.51
CA SER A 270 13.35 -5.90 3.28
C SER A 270 13.32 -7.42 3.47
N ASN A 271 14.37 -8.10 3.01
CA ASN A 271 14.54 -9.54 3.20
C ASN A 271 14.60 -9.96 4.68
N VAL A 272 15.19 -9.15 5.54
CA VAL A 272 15.35 -9.46 6.97
C VAL A 272 14.08 -9.12 7.73
N LEU A 273 13.47 -7.97 7.44
CA LEU A 273 12.35 -7.45 8.22
C LEU A 273 10.99 -7.96 7.77
N PHE A 274 10.77 -8.17 6.47
CA PHE A 274 9.42 -8.38 5.93
C PHE A 274 9.19 -9.79 5.39
N ARG A 275 10.24 -10.49 4.94
CA ARG A 275 10.10 -11.78 4.23
C ARG A 275 9.30 -12.84 5.01
N SER A 276 9.46 -12.91 6.33
CA SER A 276 8.72 -13.86 7.17
C SER A 276 7.22 -13.60 7.22
N HIS A 277 6.78 -12.36 7.00
CA HIS A 277 5.36 -12.01 7.06
C HIS A 277 4.58 -12.56 5.86
N PHE A 278 5.21 -12.69 4.69
CA PHE A 278 4.56 -13.19 3.48
C PHE A 278 4.07 -14.64 3.62
N ALA A 279 4.89 -15.50 4.22
CA ALA A 279 4.56 -16.93 4.39
C ALA A 279 3.34 -17.16 5.30
N GLN A 280 3.05 -16.21 6.20
CA GLN A 280 1.94 -16.29 7.16
C GLN A 280 0.69 -15.55 6.70
N THR A 281 0.77 -14.78 5.60
CA THR A 281 -0.31 -13.91 5.13
C THR A 281 -1.37 -14.72 4.38
N GLU A 282 -2.64 -14.56 4.78
CA GLU A 282 -3.78 -15.19 4.10
C GLU A 282 -4.40 -14.26 3.04
N LEU A 283 -4.25 -12.94 3.20
CA LEU A 283 -4.78 -11.95 2.27
C LEU A 283 -3.83 -10.78 2.11
N PHE A 284 -3.49 -10.45 0.87
CA PHE A 284 -2.83 -9.22 0.50
C PHE A 284 -3.85 -8.21 -0.02
N ILE A 285 -3.74 -6.95 0.40
CA ILE A 285 -4.54 -5.86 -0.15
C ILE A 285 -3.58 -4.79 -0.67
N VAL A 286 -3.68 -4.44 -1.95
CA VAL A 286 -2.86 -3.39 -2.58
C VAL A 286 -3.77 -2.20 -2.85
N PHE A 287 -3.47 -1.04 -2.26
CA PHE A 287 -4.26 0.17 -2.41
C PHE A 287 -3.41 1.38 -2.77
N GLY A 288 -3.77 2.06 -3.86
CA GLY A 288 -3.13 3.33 -4.21
C GLY A 288 -1.65 3.22 -4.59
N CYS A 289 -1.12 2.01 -4.82
CA CYS A 289 0.24 1.82 -5.31
C CYS A 289 0.31 2.00 -6.84
N SER A 290 1.38 2.65 -7.32
CA SER A 290 1.86 2.41 -8.67
C SER A 290 2.36 0.96 -8.71
N LEU A 291 1.82 0.12 -9.60
CA LEU A 291 2.38 -1.19 -9.88
C LEU A 291 3.65 -1.01 -10.74
N GLY A 292 4.62 -0.29 -10.19
CA GLY A 292 5.88 0.08 -10.84
C GLY A 292 7.00 -0.90 -10.49
N GLU A 293 8.04 -0.88 -11.33
CA GLU A 293 9.20 -1.78 -11.20
C GLU A 293 10.04 -1.48 -9.97
N SER A 294 10.05 -0.24 -9.48
CA SER A 294 10.86 0.20 -8.35
C SER A 294 10.49 -0.44 -7.01
N ASP A 295 9.27 -0.95 -6.87
CA ASP A 295 8.79 -1.73 -5.72
C ASP A 295 8.70 -3.23 -6.04
N GLY A 296 9.39 -3.68 -7.10
CA GLY A 296 9.34 -5.04 -7.64
C GLY A 296 9.56 -6.16 -6.62
N TRP A 297 10.44 -5.94 -5.63
CA TRP A 297 10.64 -6.90 -4.53
C TRP A 297 9.34 -7.28 -3.82
N TRP A 298 8.45 -6.30 -3.57
CA TRP A 298 7.16 -6.57 -2.93
C TRP A 298 6.27 -7.41 -3.83
N TRP A 299 6.15 -7.04 -5.11
CA TRP A 299 5.30 -7.75 -6.07
C TRP A 299 5.73 -9.21 -6.27
N ARG A 300 7.04 -9.45 -6.38
CA ARG A 300 7.60 -10.82 -6.48
C ARG A 300 7.30 -11.65 -5.23
N ASN A 301 7.46 -11.10 -4.03
CA ASN A 301 7.20 -11.83 -2.79
C ASN A 301 5.70 -12.08 -2.56
N ILE A 302 4.80 -11.16 -2.95
CA ILE A 302 3.34 -11.42 -2.95
C ILE A 302 3.03 -12.57 -3.90
N ALA A 303 3.49 -12.50 -5.15
CA ALA A 303 3.22 -13.53 -6.15
C ALA A 303 3.78 -14.90 -5.73
N GLN A 304 4.96 -14.94 -5.10
CA GLN A 304 5.52 -16.17 -4.54
C GLN A 304 4.66 -16.73 -3.40
N ALA A 305 4.18 -15.90 -2.48
CA ALA A 305 3.32 -16.34 -1.37
C ALA A 305 1.98 -16.89 -1.87
N VAL A 306 1.40 -16.25 -2.87
CA VAL A 306 0.11 -16.64 -3.47
C VAL A 306 0.24 -17.91 -4.33
N SER A 307 1.34 -18.06 -5.07
CA SER A 307 1.59 -19.26 -5.88
C SER A 307 1.90 -20.50 -5.04
N SER A 308 2.61 -20.34 -3.92
CA SER A 308 3.02 -21.45 -3.05
C SER A 308 2.03 -21.79 -1.93
N GLY A 309 1.07 -20.90 -1.64
CA GLY A 309 0.13 -21.04 -0.53
C GLY A 309 -1.33 -20.79 -0.92
N ASN A 310 -2.17 -20.59 0.10
CA ASN A 310 -3.60 -20.30 -0.05
C ASN A 310 -3.90 -18.79 0.06
N ALA A 311 -2.88 -17.94 -0.02
CA ALA A 311 -3.07 -16.50 0.05
C ALA A 311 -3.83 -15.97 -1.18
N GLU A 312 -4.61 -14.92 -1.00
CA GLU A 312 -5.33 -14.22 -2.08
C GLU A 312 -4.92 -12.75 -2.13
N VAL A 313 -5.21 -12.05 -3.22
CA VAL A 313 -4.86 -10.63 -3.39
C VAL A 313 -6.08 -9.83 -3.82
N ILE A 314 -6.33 -8.70 -3.16
CA ILE A 314 -7.26 -7.67 -3.62
C ILE A 314 -6.46 -6.45 -4.06
N ILE A 315 -6.65 -6.00 -5.30
CA ILE A 315 -5.97 -4.83 -5.87
C ILE A 315 -7.01 -3.75 -6.11
N TYR A 316 -6.89 -2.65 -5.38
CA TYR A 316 -7.67 -1.43 -5.60
C TYR A 316 -6.93 -0.51 -6.57
N ARG A 317 -7.53 -0.28 -7.73
CA ARG A 317 -6.98 0.58 -8.77
C ARG A 317 -7.96 1.70 -9.11
N ARG A 318 -7.50 2.95 -9.05
CA ARG A 318 -8.30 4.09 -9.47
C ARG A 318 -8.57 3.99 -10.98
N LYS A 319 -9.79 4.31 -11.39
CA LYS A 319 -10.22 4.21 -12.78
C LYS A 319 -9.46 5.21 -13.64
N GLU A 320 -8.88 4.68 -14.72
CA GLU A 320 -8.19 5.42 -15.77
C GLU A 320 -8.83 5.05 -17.11
N ILE A 321 -8.70 5.90 -18.13
CA ILE A 321 -9.29 5.65 -19.45
C ILE A 321 -8.70 4.36 -20.03
N GLY A 322 -9.57 3.43 -20.44
CA GLY A 322 -9.15 2.15 -21.03
C GLY A 322 -8.68 1.08 -20.03
N LEU A 323 -8.68 1.38 -18.73
CA LEU A 323 -8.28 0.43 -17.70
C LEU A 323 -9.35 -0.67 -17.51
N THR A 324 -8.93 -1.93 -17.55
CA THR A 324 -9.78 -3.10 -17.29
C THR A 324 -9.21 -3.94 -16.15
N GLN A 325 -10.04 -4.77 -15.50
CA GLN A 325 -9.55 -5.67 -14.44
C GLN A 325 -8.45 -6.59 -14.97
N GLN A 326 -8.61 -7.10 -16.19
CA GLN A 326 -7.60 -7.93 -16.84
C GLN A 326 -6.27 -7.20 -17.03
N SER A 327 -6.31 -5.95 -17.50
CA SER A 327 -5.09 -5.16 -17.68
C SER A 327 -4.32 -4.92 -16.38
N VAL A 328 -5.04 -4.79 -15.24
CA VAL A 328 -4.41 -4.64 -13.92
C VAL A 328 -3.79 -5.96 -13.45
N LYS A 329 -4.47 -7.09 -13.68
CA LYS A 329 -3.91 -8.42 -13.38
C LYS A 329 -2.65 -8.67 -14.20
N ASP A 330 -2.70 -8.43 -15.50
CA ASP A 330 -1.54 -8.59 -16.39
C ASP A 330 -0.38 -7.67 -16.00
N LEU A 331 -0.68 -6.43 -15.60
CA LEU A 331 0.31 -5.49 -15.09
C LEU A 331 0.97 -6.02 -13.82
N PHE A 332 0.20 -6.45 -12.83
CA PHE A 332 0.71 -7.02 -11.58
C PHE A 332 1.58 -8.26 -11.84
N LEU A 333 1.10 -9.20 -12.66
CA LEU A 333 1.83 -10.42 -13.01
C LEU A 333 3.15 -10.11 -13.72
N ARG A 334 3.16 -9.14 -14.63
CA ARG A 334 4.37 -8.69 -15.33
C ARG A 334 5.42 -8.14 -14.36
N VAL A 335 5.05 -7.18 -13.51
CA VAL A 335 6.01 -6.59 -12.54
C VAL A 335 6.43 -7.55 -11.43
N ALA A 336 5.63 -8.59 -11.19
CA ALA A 336 5.99 -9.71 -10.32
C ALA A 336 6.88 -10.77 -11.00
N GLY A 337 7.29 -10.57 -12.26
CA GLY A 337 8.18 -11.49 -12.99
C GLY A 337 7.49 -12.64 -13.73
N PHE A 338 6.16 -12.64 -13.84
CA PHE A 338 5.36 -13.66 -14.53
C PHE A 338 4.91 -13.20 -15.91
N GLU A 339 5.82 -12.66 -16.72
CA GLU A 339 5.50 -12.07 -18.03
C GLU A 339 4.99 -13.08 -19.07
N ARG A 340 5.45 -14.33 -18.99
CA ARG A 340 5.13 -15.38 -19.95
C ARG A 340 3.96 -16.24 -19.45
N PRO A 341 3.07 -16.71 -20.34
CA PRO A 341 2.06 -17.68 -19.99
C PRO A 341 2.69 -18.93 -19.39
N SER A 342 2.18 -19.35 -18.24
CA SER A 342 2.56 -20.59 -17.57
C SER A 342 1.38 -21.06 -16.72
N GLU A 343 1.34 -22.34 -16.37
CA GLU A 343 0.31 -22.88 -15.47
C GLU A 343 0.29 -22.12 -14.13
N VAL A 344 1.48 -21.81 -13.59
CA VAL A 344 1.64 -21.02 -12.35
C VAL A 344 1.03 -19.63 -12.50
N ARG A 345 1.23 -18.95 -13.64
CA ARG A 345 0.63 -17.64 -13.91
C ARG A 345 -0.90 -17.73 -13.89
N THR A 346 -1.47 -18.72 -14.56
CA THR A 346 -2.93 -18.91 -14.64
C THR A 346 -3.54 -19.16 -13.27
N GLU A 347 -2.89 -19.97 -12.42
CA GLU A 347 -3.35 -20.22 -11.05
C GLU A 347 -3.22 -18.97 -10.16
N LEU A 348 -2.13 -18.22 -10.30
CA LEU A 348 -1.93 -16.95 -9.61
C LEU A 348 -3.04 -15.95 -9.97
N GLU A 349 -3.36 -15.82 -11.26
CA GLU A 349 -4.36 -14.89 -11.79
C GLU A 349 -5.78 -15.12 -11.22
N LYS A 350 -6.14 -16.39 -10.96
CA LYS A 350 -7.42 -16.77 -10.33
C LYS A 350 -7.55 -16.26 -8.90
N LYS A 351 -6.42 -16.10 -8.19
CA LYS A 351 -6.36 -15.60 -6.81
C LYS A 351 -6.28 -14.07 -6.71
N LEU A 352 -6.28 -13.37 -7.85
CA LEU A 352 -6.30 -11.91 -7.92
C LEU A 352 -7.74 -11.42 -8.08
N CYS A 353 -8.20 -10.61 -7.13
CA CYS A 353 -9.40 -9.80 -7.22
C CYS A 353 -8.99 -8.34 -7.54
N VAL A 354 -9.62 -7.73 -8.55
CA VAL A 354 -9.34 -6.33 -8.90
C VAL A 354 -10.59 -5.48 -8.75
N ILE A 355 -10.47 -4.42 -7.96
CA ILE A 355 -11.52 -3.43 -7.73
C ILE A 355 -11.08 -2.14 -8.42
N ILE A 356 -11.78 -1.80 -9.51
CA ILE A 356 -11.62 -0.51 -10.19
C ILE A 356 -12.62 0.46 -9.59
N TYR A 357 -12.14 1.62 -9.12
CA TYR A 357 -12.98 2.61 -8.44
C TYR A 357 -12.76 4.03 -8.95
N GLU A 358 -13.78 4.86 -8.86
CA GLU A 358 -13.71 6.31 -8.90
C GLU A 358 -13.82 6.89 -7.48
N ASP A 359 -13.28 8.09 -7.23
CA ASP A 359 -13.44 8.72 -5.91
C ASP A 359 -14.92 9.03 -5.59
N SER A 360 -15.79 9.04 -6.59
CA SER A 360 -17.24 9.21 -6.47
C SER A 360 -17.95 7.91 -6.07
N ASP A 361 -17.29 6.76 -6.07
CA ASP A 361 -17.90 5.49 -5.68
C ASP A 361 -18.10 5.38 -4.16
N ASP A 362 -19.18 4.73 -3.74
CA ASP A 362 -19.39 4.32 -2.34
C ASP A 362 -18.49 3.12 -2.03
N ARG A 363 -17.20 3.40 -1.88
CA ARG A 363 -16.15 2.47 -1.46
C ARG A 363 -16.01 2.55 0.06
N VAL A 364 -15.79 1.40 0.68
CA VAL A 364 -15.60 1.28 2.12
C VAL A 364 -14.13 1.39 2.49
N PHE A 365 -13.27 0.61 1.83
CA PHE A 365 -11.88 0.49 2.23
C PHE A 365 -11.09 1.79 2.01
N LEU A 366 -10.46 2.30 3.06
CA LEU A 366 -9.66 3.53 3.05
C LEU A 366 -10.38 4.72 2.39
N SER A 367 -11.70 4.81 2.60
CA SER A 367 -12.54 5.89 2.09
C SER A 367 -12.48 7.11 3.02
N THR A 368 -12.48 8.30 2.43
CA THR A 368 -12.44 9.60 3.13
C THR A 368 -13.70 10.43 2.88
N LYS A 369 -14.77 9.78 2.42
CA LYS A 369 -16.06 10.43 2.20
C LYS A 369 -16.78 10.67 3.52
N ARG A 370 -17.15 11.94 3.74
CA ARG A 370 -18.07 12.35 4.81
C ARG A 370 -19.49 11.88 4.44
N ILE A 371 -20.14 11.18 5.36
CA ILE A 371 -21.50 10.64 5.19
C ILE A 371 -22.54 11.72 5.47
#